data_AF-A0A239IY93-F1
#
_entry.id   AF-A0A239IY93-F1
#
_cell.length_a   1.000
_cell.length_b   1.000
_cell.length_c   1.000
_cell.angle_alpha   90.00
_cell.angle_beta   90.00
_cell.angle_gamma   90.00
#
_symmetry.space_group_name_H-M   'P 1'
#
loop_
_entity.id
_entity.type
_entity.pdbx_description
1 polymer ?
#
loop_
_entity_poly.entity_id
_entity_poly.type
_entity_poly.pdbx_seq_one_letter_code
_entity_poly.pdbx_strand_id
1 'polypeptide(L)'
;MSSWGADMDKPHHIYSFTWQGIEIEATYTPRKWSVVDCLEIRSVNPARAPLPITDTGYLCCYLVPDEQPETIAEDGSEIIAQIVAQLDAQARSREWLAYVEASKQGDLFGGLL
;
A
#
# COMPACT_ATOMS: atom_id res chain seq x y z
N MET A 1 35.43 -9.04 6.75
CA MET A 1 34.76 -8.13 5.80
C MET A 1 33.29 -8.11 6.15
N SER A 2 32.83 -7.02 6.75
CA SER A 2 31.46 -6.87 7.20
C SER A 2 30.55 -6.69 5.98
N SER A 3 29.79 -7.74 5.64
CA SER A 3 28.76 -7.72 4.60
C SER A 3 27.54 -6.91 5.08
N TRP A 4 27.72 -5.60 5.24
CA TRP A 4 26.66 -4.66 5.65
C TRP A 4 26.25 -3.71 4.52
N GLY A 5 26.89 -3.81 3.34
CA GLY A 5 26.60 -2.95 2.18
C GLY A 5 25.78 -3.60 1.06
N ALA A 6 25.66 -4.93 1.03
CA ALA A 6 25.02 -5.64 -0.09
C ALA A 6 23.49 -5.83 0.06
N ASP A 7 22.94 -5.50 1.23
CA ASP A 7 21.52 -5.72 1.55
C ASP A 7 20.64 -4.48 1.30
N MET A 8 21.26 -3.33 0.98
CA MET A 8 20.54 -2.07 0.72
C MET A 8 20.09 -1.89 -0.73
N ASP A 9 20.61 -2.68 -1.68
CA ASP A 9 20.30 -2.59 -3.11
C ASP A 9 19.58 -3.85 -3.63
N LYS A 10 18.65 -4.43 -2.84
CA LYS A 10 17.77 -5.45 -3.42
C LYS A 10 16.84 -4.80 -4.44
N PRO A 11 16.66 -5.41 -5.63
CA PRO A 11 15.70 -4.90 -6.59
C PRO A 11 14.33 -4.87 -5.92
N HIS A 12 13.77 -3.67 -5.80
CA HIS A 12 12.40 -3.47 -5.39
C HIS A 12 11.60 -3.16 -6.64
N HIS A 13 10.38 -3.67 -6.67
CA HIS A 13 9.46 -3.43 -7.77
C HIS A 13 8.44 -2.41 -7.30
N ILE A 14 8.23 -1.38 -8.11
CA ILE A 14 7.28 -0.31 -7.84
C ILE A 14 6.13 -0.45 -8.82
N TYR A 15 4.91 -0.48 -8.29
CA TYR A 15 3.69 -0.61 -9.05
C TYR A 15 2.75 0.55 -8.72
N SER A 16 2.24 1.22 -9.74
CA SER A 16 1.29 2.33 -9.59
C SER A 16 -0.07 1.92 -10.13
N PHE A 17 -1.12 2.19 -9.36
CA PHE A 17 -2.50 1.93 -9.76
C PHE A 17 -3.46 2.91 -9.10
N THR A 18 -4.73 2.91 -9.52
CA THR A 18 -5.77 3.76 -8.94
C THR A 18 -6.83 2.91 -8.26
N TRP A 19 -7.22 3.30 -7.04
CA TRP A 19 -8.33 2.70 -6.30
C TRP A 19 -9.27 3.81 -5.81
N GLN A 20 -10.55 3.75 -6.22
CA GLN A 20 -11.58 4.75 -5.91
C GLN A 20 -11.15 6.22 -6.13
N GLY A 21 -10.35 6.47 -7.18
CA GLY A 21 -9.83 7.80 -7.51
C GLY A 21 -8.58 8.24 -6.74
N ILE A 22 -8.04 7.37 -5.87
CA ILE A 22 -6.76 7.57 -5.17
C ILE A 22 -5.66 6.84 -5.94
N GLU A 23 -4.62 7.56 -6.33
CA GLU A 23 -3.40 6.99 -6.88
C GLU A 23 -2.58 6.37 -5.75
N ILE A 24 -2.21 5.11 -5.93
CA ILE A 24 -1.48 4.29 -4.97
C ILE A 24 -0.20 3.78 -5.62
N GLU A 25 0.89 3.87 -4.86
CA GLU A 25 2.17 3.25 -5.15
C GLU A 25 2.38 2.07 -4.20
N ALA A 26 2.68 0.89 -4.76
CA ALA A 26 3.08 -0.30 -4.02
C ALA A 26 4.55 -0.62 -4.30
N THR A 27 5.37 -0.63 -3.26
CA THR A 27 6.77 -1.04 -3.35
C THR A 27 6.92 -2.42 -2.73
N TYR A 28 7.28 -3.41 -3.56
CA TYR A 28 7.54 -4.77 -3.11
C TYR A 28 9.04 -5.04 -3.10
N THR A 29 9.56 -5.44 -1.94
CA THR A 29 10.96 -5.82 -1.72
C THR A 29 11.02 -7.29 -1.32
N PRO A 30 11.35 -8.21 -2.26
CA PRO A 30 11.49 -9.62 -1.95
C PRO A 30 12.70 -9.86 -1.06
N ARG A 31 12.55 -10.76 -0.07
CA ARG A 31 13.60 -11.14 0.87
C ARG A 31 14.34 -9.94 1.47
N LYS A 32 13.65 -8.88 1.90
CA LYS A 32 14.23 -7.81 2.72
C LYS A 32 14.95 -8.42 3.93
N TRP A 33 16.18 -7.97 4.19
CA TRP A 33 17.10 -8.56 5.16
C TRP A 33 17.38 -10.05 4.97
N SER A 34 17.15 -10.56 3.75
CA SER A 34 17.28 -11.97 3.37
C SER A 34 16.36 -12.95 4.09
N VAL A 35 15.32 -12.47 4.78
CA VAL A 35 14.44 -13.32 5.62
C VAL A 35 12.94 -13.06 5.42
N VAL A 36 12.53 -11.87 5.02
CA VAL A 36 11.09 -11.50 4.94
C VAL A 36 10.77 -10.76 3.66
N ASP A 37 9.58 -10.95 3.11
CA ASP A 37 9.09 -10.10 2.04
C ASP A 37 8.46 -8.85 2.63
N CYS A 38 8.73 -7.69 2.03
CA CYS A 38 8.22 -6.41 2.51
C CYS A 38 7.34 -5.77 1.43
N LEU A 39 6.13 -5.40 1.80
CA LEU A 39 5.21 -4.64 0.95
C LEU A 39 4.91 -3.30 1.61
N GLU A 40 5.22 -2.23 0.89
CA GLU A 40 4.91 -0.86 1.28
C GLU A 40 3.82 -0.33 0.35
N ILE A 41 2.75 0.23 0.91
CA ILE A 41 1.61 0.79 0.17
C ILE A 41 1.49 2.25 0.55
N ARG A 42 1.41 3.14 -0.44
CA ARG A 42 1.33 4.59 -0.23
C ARG A 42 0.29 5.22 -1.14
N SER A 43 -0.60 6.05 -0.59
CA SER A 43 -1.39 6.98 -1.39
C SER A 43 -0.54 8.19 -1.79
N VAL A 44 -0.37 8.37 -3.10
CA VAL A 44 0.50 9.42 -3.67
C VAL A 44 -0.30 10.60 -4.22
N ASN A 45 -1.54 10.37 -4.65
CA ASN A 45 -2.42 11.43 -5.12
C ASN A 45 -3.91 11.14 -4.83
N PRO A 46 -4.59 11.92 -3.97
CA PRO A 46 -4.00 12.96 -3.12
C PRO A 46 -2.99 12.35 -2.14
N ALA A 47 -1.90 13.08 -1.89
CA ALA A 47 -0.83 12.59 -1.03
C ALA A 47 -1.35 12.32 0.38
N ARG A 48 -1.05 11.13 0.93
CA ARG A 48 -1.49 10.69 2.27
C ARG A 48 -3.02 10.63 2.42
N ALA A 49 -3.75 10.45 1.32
CA ALA A 49 -5.16 10.10 1.39
C ALA A 49 -5.33 8.85 2.28
N PRO A 50 -6.21 8.89 3.29
CA PRO A 50 -6.51 7.71 4.10
C PRO A 50 -6.99 6.56 3.21
N LEU A 51 -6.64 5.34 3.58
CA LEU A 51 -7.07 4.11 2.95
C LEU A 51 -7.78 3.24 4.00
N PRO A 52 -8.68 2.33 3.62
CA PRO A 52 -9.34 1.41 4.55
C PRO A 52 -8.38 0.56 5.40
N ILE A 53 -7.13 0.41 4.95
CA ILE A 53 -6.06 -0.35 5.63
C ILE A 53 -5.12 0.54 6.46
N THR A 54 -5.22 1.86 6.36
CA THR A 54 -4.37 2.84 7.07
C THR A 54 -4.94 4.26 7.02
N ASP A 55 -5.10 4.89 8.18
CA ASP A 55 -5.58 6.27 8.27
C ASP A 55 -4.55 7.30 7.76
N THR A 56 -3.28 6.91 7.63
CA THR A 56 -2.18 7.82 7.24
C THR A 56 -1.88 7.82 5.74
N GLY A 57 -2.54 6.93 4.99
CA GLY A 57 -2.21 6.68 3.59
C GLY A 57 -0.90 5.91 3.38
N TYR A 58 -0.28 5.39 4.44
CA TYR A 58 0.91 4.54 4.36
C TYR A 58 0.75 3.27 5.20
N LEU A 59 1.06 2.12 4.62
CA LEU A 59 1.13 0.84 5.29
C LEU A 59 2.43 0.13 4.89
N CYS A 60 3.13 -0.44 5.87
CA CYS A 60 4.25 -1.32 5.66
C CYS A 60 3.93 -2.66 6.33
N CYS A 61 3.88 -3.74 5.56
CA CYS A 61 3.62 -5.07 6.08
C CYS A 61 4.68 -6.07 5.63
N TYR A 62 4.85 -7.11 6.45
CA TYR A 62 5.75 -8.22 6.17
C TYR A 62 4.92 -9.42 5.74
N LEU A 63 5.29 -10.01 4.62
CA LEU A 63 4.69 -11.23 4.08
C LEU A 63 5.57 -12.42 4.46
N VAL A 64 4.95 -13.58 4.67
CA VAL A 64 5.70 -14.83 4.76
C VAL A 64 6.37 -15.04 3.41
N PRO A 65 7.70 -15.26 3.35
CA PRO A 65 8.39 -15.45 2.08
C PRO A 65 7.78 -16.61 1.32
N ASP A 66 7.45 -16.40 0.05
CA ASP A 66 7.18 -17.52 -0.84
C ASP A 66 8.49 -18.30 -1.06
N GLU A 67 8.38 -19.61 -1.31
CA GLU A 67 9.52 -20.44 -1.67
C GLU A 67 10.17 -19.93 -2.99
N GLN A 68 9.40 -19.27 -3.86
CA GLN A 68 9.83 -18.72 -5.16
C GLN A 68 9.45 -17.22 -5.34
N PRO A 69 10.22 -16.28 -4.75
CA PRO A 69 9.94 -14.84 -4.87
C PRO A 69 10.11 -14.29 -6.29
N GLU A 70 10.80 -15.01 -7.17
CA GLU A 70 11.01 -14.63 -8.58
C GLU A 70 9.81 -14.89 -9.52
N THR A 71 8.71 -15.47 -9.04
CA THR A 71 7.55 -15.83 -9.89
C THR A 71 6.53 -14.70 -10.05
N ILE A 72 6.74 -13.55 -9.42
CA ILE A 72 5.83 -12.41 -9.55
C ILE A 72 5.90 -11.89 -10.98
N ALA A 73 4.73 -11.74 -11.61
CA ALA A 73 4.64 -11.13 -12.94
C ALA A 73 5.36 -9.77 -12.97
N GLU A 74 6.11 -9.49 -14.04
CA GLU A 74 6.86 -8.23 -14.18
C GLU A 74 5.97 -6.99 -14.01
N ASP A 75 4.69 -7.10 -14.35
CA ASP A 75 3.68 -6.03 -14.22
C ASP A 75 3.09 -5.88 -12.81
N GLY A 76 3.39 -6.79 -11.88
CA GLY A 76 2.89 -6.78 -10.51
C GLY A 76 1.39 -7.03 -10.36
N SER A 77 0.73 -7.53 -11.40
CA SER A 77 -0.72 -7.73 -11.44
C SER A 77 -1.26 -8.53 -10.24
N GLU A 78 -0.54 -9.55 -9.80
CA GLU A 78 -0.90 -10.38 -8.64
C GLU A 78 -0.80 -9.62 -7.31
N ILE A 79 0.22 -8.78 -7.15
CA ILE A 79 0.39 -7.93 -5.97
C ILE A 79 -0.72 -6.88 -5.95
N ILE A 80 -0.95 -6.19 -7.07
CA ILE A 80 -1.99 -5.17 -7.21
C ILE A 80 -3.36 -5.79 -6.89
N ALA A 81 -3.67 -6.96 -7.46
CA ALA A 81 -4.93 -7.64 -7.23
C ALA A 81 -5.16 -7.98 -5.75
N GLN A 82 -4.12 -8.44 -5.05
CA GLN A 82 -4.19 -8.71 -3.60
C GLN A 82 -4.44 -7.43 -2.80
N ILE A 83 -3.73 -6.34 -3.10
CA ILE A 83 -3.93 -5.04 -2.43
C ILE A 83 -5.34 -4.52 -2.66
N VAL A 84 -5.82 -4.55 -3.92
CA VAL A 84 -7.18 -4.11 -4.27
C VAL A 84 -8.23 -4.95 -3.55
N ALA A 85 -8.07 -6.27 -3.51
CA ALA A 85 -9.00 -7.15 -2.79
C ALA A 85 -9.05 -6.83 -1.29
N GLN A 86 -7.90 -6.53 -0.68
CA GLN A 86 -7.84 -6.13 0.73
C GLN A 86 -8.49 -4.76 0.96
N LEU A 87 -8.22 -3.77 0.09
CA LEU A 87 -8.85 -2.44 0.15
C LEU A 87 -10.38 -2.57 0.02
N ASP A 88 -10.87 -3.33 -0.95
CA ASP A 88 -12.30 -3.54 -1.18
C ASP A 88 -12.98 -4.28 -0.01
N ALA A 89 -12.30 -5.25 0.60
CA ALA A 89 -12.80 -5.94 1.77
C ALA A 89 -12.91 -5.01 2.98
N GLN A 90 -11.85 -4.24 3.27
CA GLN A 90 -11.82 -3.31 4.41
C GLN A 90 -12.69 -2.07 4.19
N ALA A 91 -12.93 -1.67 2.93
CA ALA A 91 -13.85 -0.59 2.61
C ALA A 91 -15.32 -0.90 2.95
N ARG A 92 -15.64 -2.17 3.23
CA ARG A 92 -16.98 -2.60 3.70
C ARG A 92 -17.10 -2.57 5.22
N SER A 93 -16.04 -2.25 5.95
CA SER A 93 -16.06 -2.12 7.40
C SER A 93 -16.96 -0.95 7.82
N ARG A 94 -17.56 -1.06 9.01
CA ARG A 94 -18.45 0.00 9.53
C ARG A 94 -17.66 1.28 9.79
N GLU A 95 -16.43 1.11 10.26
CA GLU A 95 -15.46 2.15 10.56
C GLU A 95 -15.15 2.96 9.30
N TRP A 96 -14.80 2.30 8.19
CA TRP A 96 -14.52 2.98 6.94
C TRP A 96 -15.74 3.67 6.35
N LEU A 97 -16.90 3.01 6.36
CA LEU A 97 -18.15 3.60 5.88
C LEU A 97 -18.54 4.86 6.68
N ALA A 98 -18.32 4.85 8.01
CA ALA A 98 -18.53 6.01 8.86
C ALA A 98 -17.53 7.14 8.54
N TYR A 99 -16.26 6.82 8.31
CA TYR A 99 -15.25 7.79 7.86
C TYR A 99 -15.64 8.45 6.54
N VAL A 100 -16.05 7.67 5.53
CA VAL A 100 -16.48 8.17 4.22
C VAL A 100 -17.72 9.06 4.34
N GLU A 101 -18.66 8.73 5.21
CA GLU A 101 -19.84 9.56 5.43
C GLU A 101 -19.47 10.89 6.13
N ALA A 102 -18.62 10.82 7.16
CA ALA A 102 -18.13 12.01 7.85
C ALA A 102 -17.30 12.91 6.93
N SER A 103 -16.48 12.36 6.02
CA SER A 103 -15.66 13.13 5.10
C SER A 103 -16.48 13.89 4.07
N LYS A 104 -17.68 13.42 3.70
CA LYS A 104 -18.62 14.17 2.86
C LYS A 104 -19.26 15.34 3.61
N GLN A 105 -19.46 15.19 4.91
CA GLN A 105 -20.09 16.21 5.76
C GLN A 105 -19.08 17.27 6.24
N GLY A 106 -17.79 16.96 6.26
CA GLY A 106 -16.71 17.89 6.61
C GLY A 106 -16.57 19.10 5.67
N ASP A 107 -17.22 19.09 4.51
CA ASP A 107 -17.29 20.23 3.59
C ASP A 107 -18.30 21.32 4.06
N LEU A 108 -19.02 21.10 5.16
CA LEU A 108 -20.03 22.03 5.69
C LEU A 108 -19.44 23.27 6.39
N PHE A 109 -18.11 23.34 6.60
CA PHE A 109 -17.43 24.52 7.16
C PHE A 109 -16.20 24.97 6.35
N GLY A 110 -16.20 24.75 5.03
CA GLY A 110 -15.16 25.24 4.10
C GLY A 110 -15.24 26.74 3.79
N GLY A 111 -15.53 27.59 4.78
CA GLY A 111 -15.71 29.02 4.56
C GLY A 111 -15.55 29.87 5.82
N LEU A 112 -14.32 30.02 6.31
CA LEU A 112 -13.89 31.25 6.99
C LEU A 112 -12.35 31.31 7.04
N LEU A 113 -11.76 31.91 6.01
CA LEU A 113 -10.60 32.79 6.17
C LEU A 113 -11.08 34.22 5.94
#